data_AF-A0A841V8B3-F1
#
_entry.id   AF-A0A841V8B3-F1
#
_cell.length_a   1.000
_cell.length_b   1.000
_cell.length_c   1.000
_cell.angle_alpha   90.00
_cell.angle_beta   90.00
_cell.angle_gamma   90.00
#
_symmetry.space_group_name_H-M   'P 1'
#
loop_
_entity.id
_entity.type
_entity.pdbx_description
1 polymer ?
#
loop_
_entity_poly.entity_id
_entity_poly.type
_entity_poly.pdbx_seq_one_letter_code
_entity_poly.pdbx_strand_id
1 'polypeptide(L)' 'TINNDNRSHLKCLRGGSWNSYKAPDYCRSAIRSRNLPSYDNYSRGFRVVCGAGRTL' A
#
# COMPACT_ATOMS: atom_id res chain seq x y z
N THR A 1 -1.23 -24.25 -11.98
CA THR A 1 -0.25 -24.17 -10.89
C THR A 1 -0.58 -22.98 -10.02
N ILE A 2 -0.97 -23.19 -8.76
CA ILE A 2 -1.20 -22.09 -7.81
C ILE A 2 0.20 -21.60 -7.40
N ASN A 3 0.63 -20.47 -7.95
CA ASN A 3 1.85 -19.83 -7.47
C ASN A 3 1.51 -19.13 -6.14
N ASN A 4 2.05 -19.63 -5.04
CA ASN A 4 1.91 -19.03 -3.71
C ASN A 4 2.84 -17.82 -3.52
N ASP A 5 3.27 -17.19 -4.62
CA ASP A 5 4.10 -16.02 -4.56
C ASP A 5 3.21 -14.81 -4.22
N ASN A 6 3.39 -14.27 -3.03
CA ASN A 6 2.62 -13.12 -2.54
C ASN A 6 2.73 -11.85 -3.43
N ARG A 7 3.53 -11.92 -4.51
CA ARG A 7 3.75 -10.91 -5.54
C ARG A 7 2.66 -10.87 -6.61
N SER A 8 1.95 -11.96 -6.87
CA SER A 8 0.89 -12.01 -7.89
C SER A 8 -0.45 -11.42 -7.40
N HIS A 9 -0.62 -11.27 -6.07
CA HIS A 9 -1.83 -10.72 -5.46
C HIS A 9 -1.74 -9.21 -5.26
N LEU A 10 -2.80 -8.48 -5.66
CA LEU A 10 -2.95 -7.06 -5.39
C LEU A 10 -2.87 -6.75 -3.89
N LYS A 11 -2.11 -5.70 -3.54
CA LYS A 11 -1.97 -5.19 -2.16
C LYS A 11 -2.64 -3.83 -2.01
N CYS A 12 -3.16 -3.59 -0.81
CA CYS A 12 -3.80 -2.34 -0.47
C CYS A 12 -2.74 -1.29 -0.07
N LEU A 13 -2.78 -0.15 -0.74
CA LEU A 13 -2.03 1.07 -0.43
C LEU A 13 -2.99 2.08 0.26
N ARG A 14 -2.44 2.91 1.15
CA ARG A 14 -3.18 3.91 1.95
C ARG A 14 -2.43 5.24 1.94
N GLY A 15 -3.14 6.33 2.20
CA GLY A 15 -2.56 7.65 2.46
C GLY A 15 -2.35 8.56 1.24
N GLY A 16 -2.45 8.02 0.02
CA GLY A 16 -2.23 8.80 -1.20
C GLY A 16 -0.77 9.22 -1.41
N SER A 17 -0.54 10.07 -2.40
CA SER A 17 0.78 10.62 -2.73
C SER A 17 0.68 12.07 -3.18
N TRP A 18 1.80 12.80 -3.16
CA TRP A 18 1.88 14.19 -3.60
C TRP A 18 1.36 14.39 -5.03
N ASN A 19 1.76 13.52 -5.97
CA ASN A 19 1.36 13.59 -7.37
C ASN A 19 0.09 12.76 -7.68
N SER A 20 -0.86 12.70 -6.74
CA SER A 20 -2.14 12.05 -7.03
C SER A 20 -2.91 12.95 -7.98
N TYR A 21 -3.25 12.44 -9.19
CA TYR A 21 -3.99 13.13 -10.27
C TYR A 21 -5.34 13.77 -9.86
N LYS A 22 -5.76 13.58 -8.61
CA LYS A 22 -7.04 13.96 -7.99
C LYS A 22 -6.83 14.33 -6.50
N ALA A 23 -5.69 14.90 -6.13
CA ALA A 23 -5.41 15.38 -4.77
C ALA A 23 -6.42 16.49 -4.41
N PRO A 24 -7.21 16.45 -3.32
CA PRO A 24 -7.09 15.73 -2.02
C PRO A 24 -8.01 14.50 -1.87
N ASP A 25 -8.80 14.18 -2.88
CA ASP A 25 -9.80 13.12 -2.78
C ASP A 25 -9.18 11.78 -2.41
N TYR A 26 -8.01 11.46 -2.98
CA TYR A 26 -7.29 10.19 -2.81
C TYR A 26 -6.48 10.08 -1.52
N CYS A 27 -6.35 11.17 -0.76
CA CYS A 27 -5.60 11.20 0.50
C CYS A 27 -6.48 10.92 1.73
N ARG A 28 -7.78 10.64 1.52
CA ARG A 28 -8.70 10.28 2.60
C ARG A 28 -8.34 8.93 3.23
N SER A 29 -8.44 8.83 4.56
CA SER A 29 -8.12 7.63 5.33
C SER A 29 -8.90 6.38 4.87
N ALA A 30 -10.12 6.56 4.36
CA ALA A 30 -10.98 5.47 3.89
C ALA A 30 -10.55 4.88 2.54
N ILE A 31 -9.70 5.55 1.76
CA ILE A 31 -9.35 5.11 0.41
C ILE A 31 -8.38 3.94 0.44
N ARG A 32 -8.65 2.96 -0.44
CA ARG A 32 -7.92 1.69 -0.56
C ARG A 32 -7.50 1.48 -2.01
N SER A 33 -6.37 2.06 -2.39
CA SER A 33 -5.80 1.82 -3.71
C SER A 33 -5.21 0.42 -3.78
N ARG A 34 -5.43 -0.32 -4.87
CA ARG A 34 -4.94 -1.69 -5.03
C ARG A 34 -3.97 -1.77 -6.18
N ASN A 35 -2.83 -2.41 -5.97
CA ASN A 35 -1.84 -2.60 -7.03
C ASN A 35 -0.99 -3.85 -6.82
N LEU A 36 -0.33 -4.28 -7.90
CA LEU A 36 0.65 -5.36 -7.83
C LEU A 36 1.88 -4.92 -7.00
N PRO A 37 2.39 -5.79 -6.12
CA PRO A 37 3.65 -5.60 -5.41
C PRO A 37 4.87 -5.32 -6.29
N SER A 38 4.85 -5.81 -7.53
CA SER A 38 5.94 -5.60 -8.49
C SER A 38 5.99 -4.17 -9.06
N TYR A 39 4.98 -3.34 -8.79
CA TYR A 39 4.91 -1.99 -9.34
C TYR A 39 5.63 -0.96 -8.44
N ASP A 40 6.74 -0.44 -8.93
CA ASP A 40 7.79 0.32 -8.22
C ASP A 40 7.74 1.85 -8.47
N ASN A 41 6.56 2.38 -8.78
CA ASN A 41 6.39 3.81 -9.06
C ASN A 41 6.75 4.71 -7.87
N TYR A 42 7.48 5.80 -8.14
CA TYR A 42 7.96 6.80 -7.15
C TYR A 42 6.87 7.39 -6.25
N SER A 43 5.60 7.37 -6.67
CA SER A 43 4.46 7.82 -5.88
C SER A 43 4.02 6.81 -4.80
N ARG A 44 4.72 5.68 -4.66
CA ARG A 44 4.40 4.60 -3.73
C ARG A 44 5.60 4.28 -2.85
N GLY A 45 5.33 4.01 -1.59
CA GLY A 45 6.35 3.63 -0.62
C GLY A 45 5.76 2.77 0.50
N PHE A 46 6.60 2.44 1.47
CA PHE A 46 6.22 1.69 2.66
C PHE A 46 6.44 2.53 3.91
N ARG A 47 5.58 2.33 4.91
CA ARG A 47 5.77 2.83 6.27
C ARG A 47 6.09 1.64 7.15
N VAL A 48 7.25 1.67 7.79
CA VAL A 48 7.62 0.66 8.79
C VAL A 48 6.79 0.90 10.05
N VAL A 49 6.35 -0.19 10.68
CA VAL A 49 5.66 -0.17 11.97
C VAL A 49 6.43 -1.03 12.95
N CYS A 50 6.46 -0.63 14.22
CA CYS A 50 7.02 -1.47 15.27
C CYS A 50 5.99 -2.56 15.61
N GLY A 51 6.43 -3.82 15.64
CA GLY A 51 5.68 -4.86 16.33
C GLY A 51 5.90 -4.68 17.81
N ALA A 52 5.05 -3.93 18.50
CA ALA A 52 5.01 -4.03 19.95
C ALA A 52 4.61 -5.47 20.28
N GLY A 53 5.62 -6.29 20.60
CA GLY A 53 5.40 -7.60 21.20
C GLY A 53 4.50 -7.36 22.40
N ARG A 54 3.37 -8.04 22.40
CA ARG A 54 2.37 -8.01 23.47
C ARG A 54 3.08 -7.91 24.81
N THR A 55 2.75 -6.90 25.62
CA THR A 55 3.02 -6.98 27.06
C THR A 55 2.32 -8.24 27.56
N LEU A 56 3.12 -9.15 28.15
CA LEU A 56 2.64 -10.33 28.88
C LEU A 56 1.83 -9.90 30.11
#